data_AF-A0A4Q7YWV9-F1
#
_entry.id   AF-A0A4Q7YWV9-F1
#
_cell.length_a   1.000
_cell.length_b   1.000
_cell.length_c   1.000
_cell.angle_alpha   90.00
_cell.angle_beta   90.00
_cell.angle_gamma   90.00
#
_symmetry.space_group_name_H-M   'P 1'
#
loop_
_entity.id
_entity.type
_entity.pdbx_description
1 polymer ?
#
loop_
_entity_poly.entity_id
_entity_poly.type
_entity_poly.pdbx_seq_one_letter_code
_entity_poly.pdbx_strand_id
1 'polypeptide(L)'
;MGPSLTLSDLSLTTGGPNTISGALNPTVPASINLSVKGSAWAPLFDHIAPTAPTALGGSFYLSVQPYISADGPNVLSSKPIDLLWTSGNCSSGNFTSGDFSAILTPSRPTNQPLTADVEAGAVQYSDPFSSAWRRTFRVCQTASISIPMPGGSTQNFNLLNTQTTSLPTATVKPLLSAVQNPKINGADLFTAGTINGTAVTLSWDPPAIGTPFGYAVAIMSPTTSPVGTSLVGTLPVGTLPVGTPQGTIIGTVGTFPVGTSPGGTLPVGTPPGGTIIGGIGTVGFFSTTLLSTAKTSITVPPNLLSSGKTYLFVITSAVDGRANMETSPRRSSLPTANAQLISAPITIQ
;
A
#
# COMPACT_ATOMS: atom_id res chain seq x y z
N MET A 1 12.63 -15.10 19.38
CA MET A 1 11.26 -15.34 19.88
C MET A 1 11.27 -16.50 20.84
N GLY A 2 10.37 -16.51 21.83
CA GLY A 2 10.22 -17.59 22.82
C GLY A 2 9.37 -18.77 22.32
N PRO A 3 9.01 -19.70 23.23
CA PRO A 3 8.16 -20.85 22.93
C PRO A 3 6.81 -20.46 22.31
N SER A 4 6.23 -21.30 21.43
CA SER A 4 4.97 -20.99 20.71
C SER A 4 3.97 -22.14 20.76
N LEU A 5 2.66 -21.86 20.82
CA LEU A 5 1.60 -22.87 20.74
C LEU A 5 0.85 -22.75 19.40
N THR A 6 0.68 -23.86 18.68
CA THR A 6 -0.17 -23.94 17.47
C THR A 6 -1.35 -24.86 17.76
N LEU A 7 -2.58 -24.39 17.51
CA LEU A 7 -3.82 -25.15 17.72
C LEU A 7 -4.59 -25.21 16.39
N SER A 8 -5.01 -26.40 15.97
CA SER A 8 -5.76 -26.62 14.73
C SER A 8 -7.25 -26.35 14.86
N ASP A 9 -7.82 -26.49 16.06
CA ASP A 9 -9.27 -26.51 16.31
C ASP A 9 -9.66 -25.58 17.47
N LEU A 10 -9.10 -24.38 17.49
CA LEU A 10 -9.40 -23.39 18.54
C LEU A 10 -10.84 -22.88 18.37
N SER A 11 -11.71 -23.21 19.33
CA SER A 11 -13.05 -22.64 19.45
C SER A 11 -13.03 -21.46 20.42
N LEU A 12 -13.58 -20.32 19.99
CA LEU A 12 -13.68 -19.11 20.79
C LEU A 12 -15.14 -18.73 21.00
N THR A 13 -15.50 -18.45 22.24
CA THR A 13 -16.84 -17.97 22.62
C THR A 13 -16.85 -16.44 22.64
N THR A 14 -17.78 -15.84 21.89
CA THR A 14 -17.98 -14.38 21.86
C THR A 14 -18.62 -13.89 23.16
N GLY A 15 -18.11 -12.78 23.71
CA GLY A 15 -18.70 -12.13 24.90
C GLY A 15 -18.35 -12.78 26.24
N GLY A 16 -17.44 -13.76 26.25
CA GLY A 16 -16.92 -14.39 27.47
C GLY A 16 -15.40 -14.61 27.44
N PRO A 17 -14.78 -14.94 28.59
CA PRO A 17 -13.36 -15.26 28.64
C PRO A 17 -13.07 -16.58 27.91
N ASN A 18 -12.04 -16.57 27.08
CA ASN A 18 -11.55 -17.76 26.37
C ASN A 18 -10.27 -18.25 27.05
N THR A 19 -10.26 -19.50 27.50
CA THR A 19 -9.05 -20.10 28.09
C THR A 19 -8.30 -20.86 27.00
N ILE A 20 -7.14 -20.32 26.59
CA ILE A 20 -6.23 -21.00 25.68
C ILE A 20 -5.21 -21.76 26.54
N SER A 21 -5.25 -23.08 26.49
CA SER A 21 -4.36 -23.95 27.25
C SER A 21 -3.61 -24.90 26.32
N GLY A 22 -2.36 -25.23 26.68
CA GLY A 22 -1.48 -26.08 25.90
C GLY A 22 -0.02 -25.83 26.27
N ALA A 23 0.83 -26.85 26.11
CA ALA A 23 2.27 -26.69 26.28
C ALA A 23 2.83 -25.85 25.14
N LEU A 24 3.64 -24.85 25.43
CA LEU A 24 4.35 -24.11 24.40
C LEU A 24 5.40 -25.04 23.76
N ASN A 25 5.47 -25.07 22.43
CA ASN A 25 6.53 -25.77 21.73
C ASN A 25 7.88 -25.16 22.12
N PRO A 26 8.89 -25.98 22.41
CA PRO A 26 10.21 -25.49 22.76
C PRO A 26 10.79 -24.66 21.62
N THR A 27 11.68 -23.72 21.97
CA THR A 27 12.47 -23.00 20.98
C THR A 27 13.25 -24.01 20.14
N VAL A 28 13.04 -23.98 18.82
CA VAL A 28 13.80 -24.77 17.86
C VAL A 28 14.83 -23.82 17.21
N PRO A 29 16.12 -23.92 17.56
CA PRO A 29 17.14 -23.02 17.04
C PRO A 29 17.28 -23.18 15.52
N ALA A 30 17.27 -22.05 14.83
CA ALA A 30 17.52 -21.94 13.40
C ALA A 30 18.46 -20.76 13.14
N SER A 31 19.16 -20.80 11.99
CA SER A 31 20.12 -19.76 11.61
C SER A 31 19.96 -19.41 10.14
N ILE A 32 20.11 -18.12 9.82
CA ILE A 32 20.21 -17.63 8.45
C ILE A 32 21.45 -16.77 8.31
N ASN A 33 22.22 -16.95 7.24
CA ASN A 33 23.30 -16.03 6.91
C ASN A 33 22.69 -14.79 6.21
N LEU A 34 22.56 -13.70 6.96
CA LEU A 34 21.89 -12.49 6.50
C LEU A 34 22.90 -11.48 5.96
N SER A 35 22.86 -11.34 4.63
CA SER A 35 23.62 -10.35 3.86
C SER A 35 22.68 -9.66 2.88
N VAL A 36 22.47 -8.36 3.02
CA VAL A 36 21.60 -7.55 2.14
C VAL A 36 22.42 -6.40 1.57
N LYS A 37 22.54 -6.34 0.24
CA LYS A 37 23.31 -5.31 -0.47
C LYS A 37 22.53 -4.00 -0.56
N GLY A 38 22.31 -3.32 0.56
CA GLY A 38 21.54 -2.07 0.62
C GLY A 38 22.02 -0.99 -0.35
N SER A 39 23.32 -0.94 -0.66
CA SER A 39 23.84 0.01 -1.66
C SER A 39 23.28 -0.19 -3.08
N ALA A 40 22.76 -1.38 -3.39
CA ALA A 40 22.13 -1.70 -4.67
C ALA A 40 20.63 -1.31 -4.71
N TRP A 41 20.03 -1.02 -3.55
CA TRP A 41 18.61 -0.71 -3.42
C TRP A 41 18.32 0.78 -3.57
N ALA A 42 19.15 1.64 -2.97
CA ALA A 42 18.97 3.10 -3.07
C ALA A 42 18.85 3.64 -4.51
N PRO A 43 19.67 3.20 -5.49
CA PRO A 43 19.57 3.68 -6.88
C PRO A 43 18.29 3.26 -7.61
N LEU A 44 17.49 2.34 -7.05
CA LEU A 44 16.23 1.92 -7.69
C LEU A 44 15.17 3.02 -7.70
N PHE A 45 15.37 4.08 -6.93
CA PHE A 45 14.51 5.27 -6.92
C PHE A 45 15.07 6.42 -7.75
N ASP A 46 16.20 6.21 -8.42
CA ASP A 46 16.70 7.17 -9.39
C ASP A 46 15.80 7.16 -10.62
N HIS A 47 15.41 8.35 -11.09
CA HIS A 47 14.62 8.52 -12.32
C HIS A 47 13.30 7.72 -12.40
N ILE A 48 12.60 7.57 -11.27
CA ILE A 48 11.26 6.93 -11.23
C ILE A 48 10.10 7.92 -11.02
N ALA A 49 10.40 9.21 -11.02
CA ALA A 49 9.42 10.27 -10.81
C ALA A 49 9.91 11.60 -11.42
N PRO A 50 9.00 12.59 -11.61
CA PRO A 50 9.33 13.92 -12.15
C PRO A 50 10.32 14.71 -11.31
N THR A 51 10.28 14.51 -9.99
CA THR A 51 11.23 15.07 -9.04
C THR A 51 11.89 13.93 -8.28
N ALA A 52 13.10 14.17 -7.74
CA ALA A 52 13.84 13.14 -7.03
C ALA A 52 13.04 12.64 -5.80
N PRO A 53 12.69 11.34 -5.73
CA PRO A 53 12.01 10.78 -4.58
C PRO A 53 12.88 10.88 -3.32
N THR A 54 12.24 11.12 -2.17
CA THR A 54 12.89 11.05 -0.87
C THR A 54 12.73 9.65 -0.31
N ALA A 55 13.84 8.93 -0.09
CA ALA A 55 13.80 7.61 0.51
C ALA A 55 13.19 7.67 1.93
N LEU A 56 12.13 6.89 2.17
CA LEU A 56 11.41 6.90 3.44
C LEU A 56 11.87 5.80 4.37
N GLY A 57 12.09 4.60 3.85
CA GLY A 57 12.44 3.45 4.67
C GLY A 57 12.72 2.19 3.86
N GLY A 58 13.33 1.22 4.54
CA GLY A 58 13.48 -0.12 4.01
C GLY A 58 13.36 -1.14 5.14
N SER A 59 12.92 -2.34 4.80
CA SER A 59 12.73 -3.42 5.77
C SER A 59 12.90 -4.78 5.11
N PHE A 60 13.28 -5.76 5.92
CA PHE A 60 13.23 -7.15 5.52
C PHE A 60 12.63 -8.03 6.60
N TYR A 61 12.05 -9.14 6.15
CA TYR A 61 11.27 -10.06 6.95
C TYR A 61 11.65 -11.48 6.55
N LEU A 62 11.87 -12.33 7.54
CA LEU A 62 11.83 -13.77 7.37
C LEU A 62 10.52 -14.24 7.97
N SER A 63 9.71 -14.95 7.20
CA SER A 63 8.42 -15.44 7.67
C SER A 63 8.14 -16.86 7.22
N VAL A 64 7.24 -17.52 7.94
CA VAL A 64 6.66 -18.81 7.55
C VAL A 64 5.22 -18.61 7.12
N GLN A 65 4.79 -19.31 6.08
CA GLN A 65 3.41 -19.32 5.61
C GLN A 65 2.74 -20.65 6.00
N PRO A 66 1.88 -20.65 7.04
CA PRO A 66 1.22 -21.86 7.49
C PRO A 66 0.37 -22.48 6.38
N TYR A 67 0.36 -23.81 6.32
CA TYR A 67 -0.48 -24.61 5.41
C TYR A 67 -0.20 -24.45 3.91
N ILE A 68 0.89 -23.76 3.55
CA ILE A 68 1.36 -23.66 2.16
C ILE A 68 2.60 -24.53 2.03
N SER A 69 2.57 -25.49 1.11
CA SER A 69 3.74 -26.30 0.83
C SER A 69 4.91 -25.44 0.32
N ALA A 70 6.14 -25.87 0.58
CA ALA A 70 7.34 -25.17 0.12
C ALA A 70 7.30 -24.78 -1.37
N ASP A 71 6.73 -25.65 -2.23
CA ASP A 71 6.57 -25.46 -3.68
C ASP A 71 5.16 -25.07 -4.15
N GLY A 72 4.26 -24.76 -3.20
CA GLY A 72 2.87 -24.38 -3.48
C GLY A 72 2.71 -23.09 -4.28
N PRO A 73 1.52 -22.77 -4.77
CA PRO A 73 1.27 -21.43 -5.32
C PRO A 73 1.41 -20.39 -4.20
N ASN A 74 1.74 -19.15 -4.54
CA ASN A 74 1.52 -18.06 -3.58
C ASN A 74 0.00 -17.81 -3.47
N VAL A 75 -0.51 -17.62 -2.25
CA VAL A 75 -1.95 -17.42 -2.02
C VAL A 75 -2.24 -16.05 -1.41
N LEU A 76 -3.26 -15.39 -1.98
CA LEU A 76 -3.66 -14.01 -1.73
C LEU A 76 -4.04 -13.71 -0.25
N SER A 77 -4.49 -14.71 0.50
CA SER A 77 -4.97 -14.57 1.88
C SER A 77 -4.04 -15.15 2.94
N SER A 78 -2.81 -15.55 2.58
CA SER A 78 -1.88 -16.05 3.58
C SER A 78 -1.52 -14.95 4.58
N LYS A 79 -1.62 -15.27 5.86
CA LYS A 79 -1.12 -14.44 6.96
C LYS A 79 0.20 -15.06 7.42
N PRO A 80 1.34 -14.63 6.85
CA PRO A 80 2.62 -15.15 7.27
C PRO A 80 2.88 -14.82 8.74
N ILE A 81 3.59 -15.71 9.42
CA ILE A 81 4.10 -15.49 10.77
C ILE A 81 5.54 -15.05 10.64
N ASP A 82 5.85 -13.84 11.11
CA ASP A 82 7.20 -13.30 11.07
C ASP A 82 8.10 -13.98 12.12
N LEU A 83 9.25 -14.47 11.66
CA LEU A 83 10.30 -15.12 12.46
C LEU A 83 11.45 -14.15 12.76
N LEU A 84 11.79 -13.29 11.79
CA LEU A 84 12.72 -12.18 11.91
C LEU A 84 12.15 -10.96 11.19
N TRP A 85 12.31 -9.79 11.80
CA TRP A 85 11.84 -8.53 11.22
C TRP A 85 12.70 -7.35 11.69
N THR A 86 13.07 -6.46 10.76
CA THR A 86 13.58 -5.13 11.08
C THR A 86 12.43 -4.15 11.25
N SER A 87 12.27 -3.54 12.42
CA SER A 87 11.14 -2.70 12.90
C SER A 87 10.58 -1.60 11.97
N GLY A 88 10.14 -1.92 10.77
CA GLY A 88 9.63 -0.98 9.78
C GLY A 88 8.44 -1.60 9.07
N ASN A 89 7.38 -0.82 8.87
CA ASN A 89 6.24 -1.25 8.10
C ASN A 89 6.44 -0.78 6.66
N CYS A 90 6.67 -1.71 5.74
CA CYS A 90 6.33 -1.48 4.35
C CYS A 90 4.80 -1.59 4.21
N SER A 91 4.08 -0.60 4.73
CA SER A 91 2.64 -0.49 4.60
C SER A 91 2.30 0.10 3.24
N SER A 92 2.42 -0.71 2.23
CA SER A 92 1.67 -0.57 1.00
C SER A 92 0.51 -1.57 1.13
N GLY A 93 -0.72 -1.12 0.88
CA GLY A 93 -1.94 -1.90 1.18
C GLY A 93 -1.88 -3.31 0.61
N ASN A 94 -2.23 -4.32 1.43
CA ASN A 94 -2.41 -5.73 1.07
C ASN A 94 -1.85 -6.12 -0.32
N PHE A 95 -0.53 -6.36 -0.41
CA PHE A 95 0.04 -6.94 -1.62
C PHE A 95 -0.20 -8.43 -1.56
N THR A 96 -1.17 -8.85 -2.33
CA THR A 96 -1.55 -10.23 -2.53
C THR A 96 -0.81 -10.75 -3.77
N SER A 97 -0.28 -11.95 -3.66
CA SER A 97 0.46 -12.60 -4.74
C SER A 97 -0.45 -13.00 -5.91
N GLY A 98 -0.35 -12.29 -7.03
CA GLY A 98 -1.19 -12.50 -8.22
C GLY A 98 -2.17 -11.36 -8.49
N ASP A 99 -2.25 -10.36 -7.62
CA ASP A 99 -2.95 -9.11 -7.92
C ASP A 99 -1.93 -8.07 -8.36
N PHE A 100 -2.02 -7.68 -9.64
CA PHE A 100 -1.43 -6.44 -10.11
C PHE A 100 -2.18 -5.32 -9.40
N SER A 101 -1.56 -4.65 -8.44
CA SER A 101 -2.18 -3.52 -7.77
C SER A 101 -1.15 -2.41 -7.63
N ALA A 102 -1.43 -1.27 -8.28
CA ALA A 102 -0.63 -0.06 -8.23
C ALA A 102 -1.22 0.93 -7.20
N ILE A 103 -1.69 0.42 -6.07
CA ILE A 103 -2.28 1.24 -5.00
C ILE A 103 -1.16 1.87 -4.14
N LEU A 104 -1.16 3.20 -4.10
CA LEU A 104 -0.29 4.03 -3.25
C LEU A 104 -1.00 4.29 -1.91
N THR A 105 -0.28 4.25 -0.79
CA THR A 105 -0.82 4.48 0.57
C THR A 105 -0.30 5.78 1.19
N PRO A 106 -1.09 6.48 2.04
CA PRO A 106 -0.61 7.64 2.79
C PRO A 106 0.45 7.25 3.84
N SER A 107 1.41 8.15 4.08
CA SER A 107 2.64 7.92 4.86
C SER A 107 2.42 7.68 6.36
N ARG A 108 3.25 6.80 6.94
CA ARG A 108 3.46 6.62 8.40
C ARG A 108 4.98 6.53 8.64
N PRO A 109 5.56 7.04 9.74
CA PRO A 109 7.02 7.05 9.91
C PRO A 109 7.55 5.62 10.11
N THR A 110 8.56 5.21 9.34
CA THR A 110 9.18 3.88 9.46
C THR A 110 10.63 3.87 8.96
N ASN A 111 11.56 3.43 9.82
CA ASN A 111 12.94 2.96 9.55
C ASN A 111 13.89 3.78 8.65
N GLN A 112 15.20 3.61 8.86
CA GLN A 112 16.18 4.16 7.93
C GLN A 112 16.06 3.46 6.56
N PRO A 113 16.15 4.20 5.44
CA PRO A 113 16.17 3.59 4.11
C PRO A 113 17.39 2.70 3.92
N LEU A 114 17.21 1.61 3.16
CA LEU A 114 18.27 0.68 2.77
C LEU A 114 19.27 1.40 1.84
N THR A 115 20.24 2.09 2.44
CA THR A 115 21.26 2.90 1.76
C THR A 115 22.68 2.36 1.97
N ALA A 116 22.88 1.55 3.02
CA ALA A 116 24.12 0.87 3.32
C ALA A 116 23.91 -0.65 3.34
N ASP A 117 24.98 -1.39 3.07
CA ASP A 117 24.95 -2.85 3.13
C ASP A 117 24.75 -3.35 4.56
N VAL A 118 23.96 -4.41 4.69
CA VAL A 118 23.70 -5.09 5.95
C VAL A 118 24.39 -6.44 5.90
N GLU A 119 25.50 -6.57 6.63
CA GLU A 119 26.27 -7.81 6.76
C GLU A 119 26.15 -8.31 8.20
N ALA A 120 25.03 -8.94 8.53
CA ALA A 120 24.75 -9.42 9.88
C ALA A 120 25.36 -10.81 10.15
N GLY A 121 25.83 -11.50 9.12
CA GLY A 121 26.36 -12.86 9.24
C GLY A 121 25.28 -13.85 9.69
N ALA A 122 25.65 -14.83 10.50
CA ALA A 122 24.72 -15.84 11.00
C ALA A 122 23.78 -15.26 12.08
N VAL A 123 22.53 -14.98 11.69
CA VAL A 123 21.47 -14.54 12.59
C VAL A 123 20.68 -15.74 13.11
N GLN A 124 20.69 -15.92 14.43
CA GLN A 124 19.93 -16.97 15.10
C GLN A 124 18.47 -16.55 15.31
N TYR A 125 17.54 -17.48 15.11
CA TYR A 125 16.11 -17.31 15.36
C TYR A 125 15.47 -18.63 15.82
N SER A 126 14.20 -18.58 16.20
CA SER A 126 13.43 -19.78 16.57
C SER A 126 12.44 -20.10 15.47
N ASP A 127 12.45 -21.33 14.97
CA ASP A 127 11.49 -21.83 13.97
C ASP A 127 10.83 -23.14 14.46
N PRO A 128 9.80 -23.04 15.32
CA PRO A 128 9.10 -24.20 15.86
C PRO A 128 8.05 -24.77 14.89
N PHE A 129 7.99 -24.28 13.65
CA PHE A 129 6.91 -24.59 12.72
C PHE A 129 7.26 -25.77 11.81
N SER A 130 6.25 -26.50 11.33
CA SER A 130 6.44 -27.66 10.43
C SER A 130 7.31 -27.29 9.23
N SER A 131 8.35 -28.07 8.93
CA SER A 131 9.23 -27.86 7.77
C SER A 131 8.53 -27.97 6.42
N ALA A 132 7.34 -28.61 6.38
CA ALA A 132 6.51 -28.67 5.18
C ALA A 132 5.92 -27.32 4.79
N TRP A 133 5.82 -26.38 5.74
CA TRP A 133 5.35 -25.02 5.47
C TRP A 133 6.40 -24.19 4.75
N ARG A 134 5.97 -23.30 3.87
CA ARG A 134 6.87 -22.44 3.13
C ARG A 134 7.52 -21.39 4.03
N ARG A 135 8.84 -21.21 3.89
CA ARG A 135 9.55 -20.02 4.41
C ARG A 135 9.76 -19.02 3.29
N THR A 136 9.58 -17.74 3.59
CA THR A 136 9.80 -16.65 2.66
C THR A 136 10.71 -15.60 3.25
N PHE A 137 11.48 -14.96 2.40
CA PHE A 137 12.27 -13.79 2.73
C PHE A 137 11.78 -12.63 1.88
N ARG A 138 11.32 -11.55 2.53
CA ARG A 138 10.80 -10.37 1.87
C ARG A 138 11.73 -9.20 2.14
N VAL A 139 12.05 -8.44 1.10
CA VAL A 139 12.68 -7.12 1.20
C VAL A 139 11.73 -6.10 0.60
N CYS A 140 11.69 -4.93 1.19
CA CYS A 140 10.93 -3.81 0.67
C CYS A 140 11.63 -2.50 0.97
N GLN A 141 11.41 -1.54 0.08
CA GLN A 141 11.90 -0.18 0.21
C GLN A 141 10.82 0.77 -0.27
N THR A 142 10.69 1.90 0.41
CA THR A 142 9.72 2.95 0.11
C THR A 142 10.42 4.28 -0.11
N ALA A 143 9.90 5.07 -1.04
CA ALA A 143 10.26 6.46 -1.23
C ALA A 143 9.00 7.31 -1.38
N SER A 144 9.04 8.54 -0.89
CA SER A 144 7.95 9.51 -1.07
C SER A 144 8.25 10.49 -2.18
N ILE A 145 7.20 10.89 -2.88
CA ILE A 145 7.23 11.96 -3.87
C ILE A 145 6.03 12.88 -3.65
N SER A 146 6.26 14.19 -3.76
CA SER A 146 5.21 15.20 -3.70
C SER A 146 4.84 15.63 -5.11
N ILE A 147 3.58 15.46 -5.50
CA ILE A 147 3.08 15.81 -6.83
C ILE A 147 2.11 17.00 -6.69
N PRO A 148 2.26 18.06 -7.49
CA PRO A 148 1.34 19.18 -7.49
C PRO A 148 -0.02 18.77 -8.06
N MET A 149 -1.09 19.21 -7.41
CA MET A 149 -2.47 18.98 -7.83
C MET A 149 -3.02 20.22 -8.52
N PRO A 150 -4.00 20.04 -9.44
CA PRO A 150 -4.81 21.15 -9.93
C PRO A 150 -5.46 21.88 -8.75
N GLY A 151 -5.24 23.21 -8.64
CA GLY A 151 -5.72 24.02 -7.51
C GLY A 151 -4.65 24.39 -6.48
N GLY A 152 -3.39 23.98 -6.67
CA GLY A 152 -2.23 24.53 -5.95
C GLY A 152 -1.81 23.79 -4.68
N SER A 153 -2.53 22.74 -4.26
CA SER A 153 -2.10 21.83 -3.21
C SER A 153 -1.18 20.73 -3.74
N THR A 154 -0.46 20.04 -2.85
CA THR A 154 0.40 18.90 -3.20
C THR A 154 -0.10 17.62 -2.55
N GLN A 155 0.00 16.49 -3.26
CA GLN A 155 -0.27 15.17 -2.71
C GLN A 155 1.02 14.36 -2.63
N ASN A 156 1.21 13.68 -1.50
CA ASN A 156 2.34 12.77 -1.31
C ASN A 156 1.96 11.35 -1.73
N PHE A 157 2.85 10.71 -2.46
CA PHE A 157 2.75 9.33 -2.90
C PHE A 157 3.94 8.53 -2.41
N ASN A 158 3.70 7.27 -2.03
CA ASN A 158 4.77 6.34 -1.64
C ASN A 158 5.01 5.34 -2.78
N LEU A 159 6.17 5.45 -3.42
CA LEU A 159 6.66 4.50 -4.39
C LEU A 159 7.29 3.32 -3.67
N LEU A 160 7.01 2.13 -4.16
CA LEU A 160 7.39 0.89 -3.52
C LEU A 160 8.24 0.03 -4.46
N ASN A 161 9.33 -0.51 -3.91
CA ASN A 161 10.02 -1.65 -4.47
C ASN A 161 9.97 -2.80 -3.46
N THR A 162 9.50 -3.98 -3.88
CA THR A 162 9.52 -5.16 -3.03
C THR A 162 9.96 -6.39 -3.79
N GLN A 163 10.52 -7.34 -3.04
CA GLN A 163 10.70 -8.69 -3.53
C GLN A 163 10.43 -9.69 -2.42
N THR A 164 9.94 -10.87 -2.79
CA THR A 164 9.78 -12.03 -1.92
C THR A 164 10.42 -13.23 -2.59
N THR A 165 11.27 -13.93 -1.86
CA THR A 165 11.98 -15.13 -2.32
C THR A 165 11.82 -16.26 -1.32
N SER A 166 12.32 -17.44 -1.66
CA SER A 166 12.70 -18.43 -0.65
C SER A 166 13.81 -17.87 0.27
N LEU A 167 14.18 -18.61 1.31
CA LEU A 167 15.28 -18.18 2.18
C LEU A 167 16.56 -17.97 1.35
N PRO A 168 17.21 -16.80 1.45
CA PRO A 168 18.39 -16.50 0.66
C PRO A 168 19.57 -17.39 1.05
N THR A 169 20.28 -17.88 0.04
CA THR A 169 21.53 -18.64 0.19
C THR A 169 22.76 -17.80 -0.20
N ALA A 170 22.54 -16.57 -0.67
CA ALA A 170 23.56 -15.61 -1.09
C ALA A 170 23.13 -14.18 -0.72
N THR A 171 24.05 -13.23 -0.87
CA THR A 171 23.76 -11.80 -0.64
C THR A 171 22.54 -11.34 -1.44
N VAL A 172 21.57 -10.77 -0.72
CA VAL A 172 20.31 -10.32 -1.29
C VAL A 172 20.50 -9.04 -2.06
N LYS A 173 20.18 -9.09 -3.36
CA LYS A 173 20.19 -7.96 -4.30
C LYS A 173 18.77 -7.74 -4.86
N PRO A 174 18.48 -6.56 -5.41
CA PRO A 174 17.22 -6.33 -6.11
C PRO A 174 17.05 -7.30 -7.28
N LEU A 175 15.87 -7.91 -7.38
CA LEU A 175 15.50 -8.76 -8.51
C LEU A 175 14.94 -7.97 -9.70
N LEU A 176 14.45 -6.76 -9.46
CA LEU A 176 13.73 -5.96 -10.45
C LEU A 176 13.91 -4.46 -10.19
N SER A 177 14.06 -3.69 -11.26
CA SER A 177 13.96 -2.23 -11.24
C SER A 177 12.68 -1.74 -11.92
N ALA A 178 12.35 -0.44 -11.76
CA ALA A 178 11.30 0.18 -12.55
C ALA A 178 11.66 0.19 -14.04
N VAL A 179 10.67 0.48 -14.89
CA VAL A 179 10.89 0.65 -16.34
C VAL A 179 11.74 1.89 -16.60
N GLN A 180 12.42 1.92 -17.74
CA GLN A 180 13.30 3.02 -18.13
C GLN A 180 12.64 3.90 -19.20
N ASN A 181 13.07 5.16 -19.30
CA ASN A 181 12.68 6.10 -20.35
C ASN A 181 11.17 6.09 -20.67
N PRO A 182 10.28 6.24 -19.66
CA PRO A 182 8.85 6.17 -19.89
C PRO A 182 8.38 7.37 -20.73
N LYS A 183 7.50 7.10 -21.68
CA LYS A 183 7.01 8.06 -22.66
C LYS A 183 5.49 8.02 -22.78
N ILE A 184 4.93 9.17 -23.13
CA ILE A 184 3.54 9.35 -23.50
C ILE A 184 3.44 10.03 -24.86
N ASN A 185 2.85 9.35 -25.84
CA ASN A 185 2.82 9.79 -27.24
C ASN A 185 4.22 10.21 -27.78
N GLY A 186 5.28 9.53 -27.32
CA GLY A 186 6.68 9.79 -27.68
C GLY A 186 7.38 10.87 -26.86
N ALA A 187 6.67 11.68 -26.08
CA ALA A 187 7.24 12.66 -25.15
C ALA A 187 7.59 12.02 -23.81
N ASP A 188 8.54 12.61 -23.06
CA ASP A 188 8.93 12.13 -21.73
C ASP A 188 7.76 12.19 -20.73
N LEU A 189 7.47 11.05 -20.08
CA LEU A 189 6.37 10.91 -19.12
C LEU A 189 6.66 11.65 -17.78
N PHE A 190 7.92 12.00 -17.50
CA PHE A 190 8.29 12.77 -16.32
C PHE A 190 8.21 14.28 -16.53
N THR A 191 7.90 14.74 -17.74
CA THR A 191 7.64 16.14 -18.02
C THR A 191 6.14 16.41 -18.00
N ALA A 192 5.69 17.34 -17.15
CA ALA A 192 4.29 17.75 -17.14
C ALA A 192 3.89 18.36 -18.49
N GLY A 193 2.71 18.05 -18.97
CA GLY A 193 2.30 18.48 -20.30
C GLY A 193 0.83 18.30 -20.60
N THR A 194 0.45 18.74 -21.78
CA THR A 194 -0.90 18.63 -22.32
C THR A 194 -0.89 17.78 -23.57
N ILE A 195 -1.83 16.84 -23.67
CA ILE A 195 -2.04 16.00 -24.85
C ILE A 195 -3.37 16.38 -25.48
N ASN A 196 -3.30 16.72 -26.76
CA ASN A 196 -4.49 16.98 -27.56
C ASN A 196 -5.04 15.65 -28.09
N GLY A 197 -6.23 15.28 -27.64
CA GLY A 197 -6.90 14.02 -27.96
C GLY A 197 -6.81 12.97 -26.87
N THR A 198 -7.77 12.05 -26.88
CA THR A 198 -7.88 10.95 -25.91
C THR A 198 -7.12 9.69 -26.33
N ALA A 199 -6.55 9.68 -27.55
CA ALA A 199 -5.68 8.63 -28.03
C ALA A 199 -4.29 8.74 -27.40
N VAL A 200 -4.10 8.03 -26.29
CA VAL A 200 -2.86 8.03 -25.53
C VAL A 200 -2.17 6.67 -25.65
N THR A 201 -0.91 6.69 -26.05
CA THR A 201 -0.03 5.52 -26.03
C THR A 201 1.11 5.76 -25.05
N LEU A 202 1.22 4.85 -24.09
CA LEU A 202 2.36 4.78 -23.17
C LEU A 202 3.38 3.80 -23.73
N SER A 203 4.66 4.13 -23.59
CA SER A 203 5.77 3.25 -23.99
C SER A 203 6.97 3.47 -23.07
N TRP A 204 7.83 2.48 -22.95
CA TRP A 204 9.01 2.53 -22.08
C TRP A 204 10.06 1.53 -22.58
N ASP A 205 11.26 1.64 -22.02
CA ASP A 205 12.30 0.64 -22.15
C ASP A 205 12.22 -0.36 -20.98
N PRO A 206 12.66 -1.62 -21.17
CA PRO A 206 12.66 -2.62 -20.10
C PRO A 206 13.44 -2.15 -18.85
N PRO A 207 13.14 -2.71 -17.67
CA PRO A 207 13.95 -2.53 -16.46
C PRO A 207 15.45 -2.77 -16.70
N ALA A 208 16.29 -1.98 -16.04
CA ALA A 208 17.75 -2.18 -16.04
C ALA A 208 18.16 -3.46 -15.30
N ILE A 209 17.35 -3.85 -14.31
CA ILE A 209 17.55 -5.06 -13.51
C ILE A 209 16.33 -5.96 -13.66
N GLY A 210 16.59 -7.22 -13.99
CA GLY A 210 15.57 -8.27 -14.08
C GLY A 210 14.75 -8.21 -15.37
N THR A 211 14.01 -9.30 -15.61
CA THR A 211 13.09 -9.41 -16.75
C THR A 211 11.67 -9.56 -16.20
N PRO A 212 10.82 -8.53 -16.31
CA PRO A 212 9.46 -8.64 -15.82
C PRO A 212 8.65 -9.64 -16.65
N PHE A 213 7.73 -10.36 -16.01
CA PHE A 213 6.76 -11.20 -16.72
C PHE A 213 5.62 -10.37 -17.34
N GLY A 214 5.45 -9.13 -16.86
CA GLY A 214 4.49 -8.17 -17.35
C GLY A 214 4.57 -6.84 -16.60
N TYR A 215 3.75 -5.91 -17.07
CA TYR A 215 3.62 -4.56 -16.55
C TYR A 215 2.17 -4.28 -16.19
N ALA A 216 1.98 -3.43 -15.19
CA ALA A 216 0.68 -2.87 -14.84
C ALA A 216 0.73 -1.35 -14.89
N VAL A 217 -0.32 -0.73 -15.42
CA VAL A 217 -0.47 0.72 -15.52
C VAL A 217 -1.73 1.13 -14.78
N ALA A 218 -1.58 1.80 -13.64
CA ALA A 218 -2.70 2.48 -13.00
C ALA A 218 -2.85 3.88 -13.56
N ILE A 219 -4.08 4.21 -13.92
CA ILE A 219 -4.51 5.54 -14.31
C ILE A 219 -5.17 6.16 -13.07
N MET A 220 -4.62 7.28 -12.62
CA MET A 220 -5.15 8.02 -11.48
C MET A 220 -5.75 9.34 -11.96
N SER A 221 -6.90 9.71 -11.41
CA SER A 221 -7.54 10.99 -11.70
C SER A 221 -7.97 11.70 -10.41
N PRO A 222 -8.10 13.04 -10.42
CA PRO A 222 -8.60 13.79 -9.29
C PRO A 222 -10.04 13.39 -8.99
N THR A 223 -10.29 12.86 -7.81
CA THR A 223 -11.64 12.67 -7.29
C THR A 223 -11.77 13.38 -5.95
N THR A 224 -12.96 13.91 -5.69
CA THR A 224 -13.34 14.34 -4.34
C THR A 224 -13.61 13.07 -3.54
N SER A 225 -12.87 12.86 -2.44
CA SER A 225 -13.27 11.81 -1.51
C SER A 225 -14.69 12.12 -1.01
N PRO A 226 -15.67 11.21 -1.14
CA PRO A 226 -16.95 11.41 -0.50
C PRO A 226 -16.68 11.43 0.99
N VAL A 227 -16.77 12.60 1.61
CA VAL A 227 -17.00 12.68 3.05
C VAL A 227 -18.30 11.91 3.26
N GLY A 228 -18.31 10.95 4.20
CA GLY A 228 -19.55 10.31 4.60
C GLY A 228 -20.57 11.39 4.91
N THR A 229 -21.53 11.60 4.03
CA THR A 229 -22.65 12.48 4.30
C THR A 229 -23.41 11.82 5.42
N SER A 230 -23.16 12.24 6.67
CA SER A 230 -24.19 12.05 7.68
C SER A 230 -25.39 12.81 7.15
N LEU A 231 -26.46 12.09 6.77
CA LEU A 231 -27.75 12.70 6.53
C LEU A 231 -28.09 13.44 7.83
N VAL A 232 -27.90 14.75 7.85
CA VAL A 232 -28.49 15.60 8.87
C VAL A 232 -29.98 15.58 8.55
N GLY A 233 -30.69 14.61 9.13
CA GLY A 233 -32.13 14.72 9.24
C GLY A 233 -32.42 15.96 10.06
N THR A 234 -33.01 16.98 9.44
CA THR A 234 -33.80 17.96 10.19
C THR A 234 -34.91 17.19 10.89
N LEU A 235 -34.71 16.82 12.15
CA LEU A 235 -35.80 16.32 12.99
C LEU A 235 -36.81 17.47 13.14
N PRO A 236 -38.07 17.29 12.73
CA PRO A 236 -39.13 18.20 13.14
C PRO A 236 -39.18 18.21 14.66
N VAL A 237 -39.47 19.38 15.25
CA VAL A 237 -39.69 19.50 16.68
C VAL A 237 -40.81 18.54 17.09
N GLY A 238 -40.43 17.45 17.74
CA GLY A 238 -41.31 16.42 18.25
C GLY A 238 -40.60 15.71 19.39
N THR A 239 -41.26 15.65 20.53
CA THR A 239 -40.81 15.01 21.77
C THR A 239 -40.15 13.65 21.51
N LEU A 240 -38.86 13.51 21.86
CA LEU A 240 -38.16 12.23 21.89
C LEU A 240 -38.68 11.39 23.07
N PRO A 241 -39.08 10.13 22.85
CA PRO A 241 -39.25 9.19 23.95
C PRO A 241 -37.87 8.83 24.51
N VAL A 242 -37.76 8.83 25.84
CA VAL A 242 -36.57 8.38 26.55
C VAL A 242 -36.35 6.89 26.25
N GLY A 243 -35.40 6.62 25.35
CA GLY A 243 -34.88 5.30 25.03
C GLY A 243 -33.41 5.46 24.67
N THR A 244 -32.55 4.84 25.47
CA THR A 244 -31.07 4.86 25.39
C THR A 244 -30.52 4.63 23.98
N PRO A 245 -29.55 5.45 23.51
CA PRO A 245 -28.62 5.04 22.48
C PRO A 245 -27.19 4.91 23.03
N GLN A 246 -26.64 3.71 22.85
CA GLN A 246 -25.20 3.47 22.87
C GLN A 246 -24.65 3.90 21.51
N GLY A 247 -24.07 5.10 21.45
CA GLY A 247 -23.42 5.65 20.26
C GLY A 247 -22.38 6.67 20.66
N THR A 248 -21.11 6.30 20.58
CA THR A 248 -19.96 7.15 20.90
C THR A 248 -19.83 8.25 19.83
N ILE A 249 -20.08 9.50 20.20
CA ILE A 249 -19.69 10.67 19.40
C ILE A 249 -18.21 10.95 19.67
N ILE A 250 -17.36 10.83 18.64
CA ILE A 250 -15.98 11.34 18.68
C ILE A 250 -15.96 12.69 17.96
N GLY A 251 -15.94 13.77 18.74
CA GLY A 251 -15.77 15.13 18.25
C GLY A 251 -15.57 16.07 19.44
N THR A 252 -14.65 17.01 19.32
CA THR A 252 -14.33 17.99 20.37
C THR A 252 -15.58 18.80 20.73
N VAL A 253 -16.17 18.54 21.89
CA VAL A 253 -17.27 19.35 22.43
C VAL A 253 -16.68 20.68 22.89
N GLY A 254 -17.10 21.78 22.25
CA GLY A 254 -16.82 23.12 22.76
C GLY A 254 -17.44 23.29 24.14
N THR A 255 -16.63 23.63 25.14
CA THR A 255 -17.09 23.90 26.51
C THR A 255 -17.94 25.17 26.54
N PHE A 256 -19.22 25.05 26.89
CA PHE A 256 -20.06 26.19 27.24
C PHE A 256 -20.01 26.44 28.76
N PRO A 257 -19.88 27.69 29.23
CA PRO A 257 -19.95 27.97 30.66
C PRO A 257 -21.39 27.81 31.14
N VAL A 258 -21.60 26.92 32.11
CA VAL A 258 -22.90 26.75 32.77
C VAL A 258 -22.99 27.78 33.91
N GLY A 259 -23.83 28.80 33.74
CA GLY A 259 -24.25 29.66 34.84
C GLY A 259 -25.37 29.00 35.63
N THR A 260 -25.22 28.88 36.95
CA THR A 260 -26.30 28.44 37.85
C THR A 260 -27.13 29.64 38.30
N SER A 261 -28.43 29.64 38.03
CA SER A 261 -29.40 30.52 38.70
C SER A 261 -30.48 29.69 39.41
N PRO A 262 -30.76 29.91 40.70
CA PRO A 262 -31.83 29.22 41.40
C PRO A 262 -33.16 29.94 41.20
N GLY A 263 -34.10 29.26 40.53
CA GLY A 263 -35.52 29.67 40.44
C GLY A 263 -35.83 30.69 39.34
N GLY A 264 -36.64 30.27 38.35
CA GLY A 264 -37.25 31.17 37.37
C GLY A 264 -37.06 30.70 35.92
N THR A 265 -38.17 30.52 35.21
CA THR A 265 -38.26 30.23 33.76
C THR A 265 -37.42 31.19 32.91
N LEU A 266 -36.56 30.64 32.05
CA LEU A 266 -35.86 31.39 31.00
C LEU A 266 -36.76 31.54 29.75
N PRO A 267 -36.77 32.71 29.08
CA PRO A 267 -37.45 32.88 27.80
C PRO A 267 -36.70 32.15 26.68
N VAL A 268 -37.46 31.56 25.75
CA VAL A 268 -36.93 30.93 24.53
C VAL A 268 -36.34 32.02 23.64
N GLY A 269 -35.02 32.16 23.66
CA GLY A 269 -34.28 32.93 22.66
C GLY A 269 -34.02 32.08 21.42
N THR A 270 -34.40 32.57 20.25
CA THR A 270 -34.00 32.04 18.95
C THR A 270 -32.47 32.15 18.83
N PRO A 271 -31.70 31.07 18.59
CA PRO A 271 -30.27 31.21 18.33
C PRO A 271 -30.04 31.89 16.96
N PRO A 272 -29.05 32.78 16.82
CA PRO A 272 -28.63 33.26 15.51
C PRO A 272 -28.06 32.08 14.71
N GLY A 273 -28.41 32.03 13.43
CA GLY A 273 -28.04 30.96 12.51
C GLY A 273 -26.54 30.64 12.56
N GLY A 274 -26.21 29.45 13.09
CA GLY A 274 -24.87 28.91 12.97
C GLY A 274 -24.62 28.47 11.54
N THR A 275 -23.66 29.11 10.87
CA THR A 275 -23.11 28.60 9.61
C THR A 275 -22.38 27.29 9.91
N ILE A 276 -22.90 26.17 9.40
CA ILE A 276 -22.16 24.91 9.38
C ILE A 276 -21.10 25.03 8.28
N ILE A 277 -19.83 24.99 8.65
CA ILE A 277 -18.74 24.79 7.68
C ILE A 277 -18.88 23.36 7.19
N GLY A 278 -19.42 23.19 5.97
CA GLY A 278 -19.35 21.92 5.25
C GLY A 278 -17.89 21.53 5.11
N GLY A 279 -17.54 20.34 5.61
CA GLY A 279 -16.19 19.80 5.43
C GLY A 279 -15.88 19.76 3.93
N ILE A 280 -14.91 20.57 3.51
CA ILE A 280 -14.38 20.51 2.14
C ILE A 280 -13.86 19.10 1.90
N GLY A 281 -14.47 18.38 0.94
CA GLY A 281 -13.93 17.10 0.49
C GLY A 281 -12.54 17.34 -0.07
N THR A 282 -11.53 16.65 0.46
CA THR A 282 -10.17 16.74 -0.07
C THR A 282 -10.16 16.13 -1.46
N VAL A 283 -9.82 16.94 -2.47
CA VAL A 283 -9.53 16.46 -3.82
C VAL A 283 -8.16 15.80 -3.80
N GLY A 284 -8.05 14.60 -4.35
CA GLY A 284 -6.78 13.88 -4.51
C GLY A 284 -6.81 13.03 -5.77
N PHE A 285 -5.65 12.64 -6.30
CA PHE A 285 -5.58 11.59 -7.29
C PHE A 285 -5.81 10.23 -6.66
N PHE A 286 -6.74 9.48 -7.24
CA PHE A 286 -7.02 8.10 -6.87
C PHE A 286 -6.99 7.22 -8.11
N SER A 287 -6.55 5.97 -7.95
CA SER A 287 -6.54 4.99 -9.04
C SER A 287 -7.98 4.70 -9.47
N THR A 288 -8.30 5.00 -10.73
CA THR A 288 -9.63 4.74 -11.31
C THR A 288 -9.64 3.52 -12.19
N THR A 289 -8.49 3.14 -12.77
CA THR A 289 -8.39 2.00 -13.67
C THR A 289 -7.00 1.40 -13.62
N LEU A 290 -6.93 0.09 -13.80
CA LEU A 290 -5.71 -0.65 -13.94
C LEU A 290 -5.72 -1.41 -15.26
N LEU A 291 -4.62 -1.29 -16.00
CA LEU A 291 -4.38 -2.01 -17.24
C LEU A 291 -3.14 -2.88 -17.06
N SER A 292 -3.04 -3.98 -17.80
CA SER A 292 -1.87 -4.87 -17.77
C SER A 292 -1.43 -5.27 -19.17
N THR A 293 -0.13 -5.45 -19.36
CA THR A 293 0.46 -5.82 -20.66
C THR A 293 1.77 -6.60 -20.46
N ALA A 294 2.08 -7.52 -21.37
CA ALA A 294 3.40 -8.17 -21.42
C ALA A 294 4.43 -7.31 -22.18
N LYS A 295 3.96 -6.34 -22.97
CA LYS A 295 4.78 -5.51 -23.86
C LYS A 295 5.23 -4.24 -23.16
N THR A 296 6.28 -3.61 -23.66
CA THR A 296 6.76 -2.32 -23.17
C THR A 296 5.97 -1.11 -23.72
N SER A 297 4.73 -1.36 -24.15
CA SER A 297 3.83 -0.33 -24.62
C SER A 297 2.38 -0.77 -24.38
N ILE A 298 1.53 0.22 -24.14
CA ILE A 298 0.08 0.04 -24.06
C ILE A 298 -0.63 1.28 -24.60
N THR A 299 -1.60 1.06 -25.49
CA THR A 299 -2.55 2.10 -25.88
C THR A 299 -3.67 2.13 -24.86
N VAL A 300 -3.93 3.30 -24.28
CA VAL A 300 -5.00 3.48 -23.31
C VAL A 300 -6.35 3.30 -24.04
N PRO A 301 -7.21 2.36 -23.59
CA PRO A 301 -8.52 2.18 -24.18
C PRO A 301 -9.34 3.48 -24.22
N PRO A 302 -10.18 3.66 -25.25
CA PRO A 302 -11.05 4.82 -25.34
C PRO A 302 -11.97 4.90 -24.12
N ASN A 303 -12.41 6.13 -23.79
CA ASN A 303 -13.29 6.46 -22.66
C ASN A 303 -12.69 6.36 -21.25
N LEU A 304 -11.44 5.92 -21.09
CA LEU A 304 -10.74 5.98 -19.80
C LEU A 304 -10.20 7.37 -19.48
N LEU A 305 -9.95 8.17 -20.52
CA LEU A 305 -9.48 9.54 -20.43
C LEU A 305 -10.58 10.49 -20.93
N SER A 306 -10.76 11.60 -20.23
CA SER A 306 -11.68 12.67 -20.61
C SER A 306 -10.91 13.96 -20.83
N SER A 307 -11.30 14.71 -21.86
CA SER A 307 -10.80 16.07 -22.09
C SER A 307 -11.09 16.97 -20.86
N GLY A 308 -10.18 17.90 -20.58
CA GLY A 308 -10.21 18.83 -19.47
C GLY A 308 -9.75 18.24 -18.13
N LYS A 309 -9.29 16.98 -18.08
CA LYS A 309 -8.84 16.34 -16.84
C LYS A 309 -7.33 16.10 -16.84
N THR A 310 -6.76 16.22 -15.65
CA THR A 310 -5.36 15.86 -15.37
C THR A 310 -5.29 14.43 -14.83
N TYR A 311 -4.28 13.68 -15.25
CA TYR A 311 -4.07 12.29 -14.85
C TYR A 311 -2.63 12.06 -14.39
N LEU A 312 -2.46 11.03 -13.56
CA LEU A 312 -1.17 10.41 -13.28
C LEU A 312 -1.17 8.96 -13.78
N PHE A 313 -0.02 8.50 -14.23
CA PHE A 313 0.20 7.13 -14.65
C PHE A 313 1.25 6.50 -13.74
N VAL A 314 0.89 5.39 -13.10
CA VAL A 314 1.81 4.59 -12.30
C VAL A 314 2.12 3.32 -13.06
N ILE A 315 3.38 3.14 -13.46
CA ILE A 315 3.83 1.94 -14.16
C ILE A 315 4.54 1.04 -13.15
N THR A 316 4.08 -0.20 -13.06
CA THR A 316 4.66 -1.22 -12.19
C THR A 316 5.24 -2.34 -13.05
N SER A 317 6.54 -2.56 -12.93
CA SER A 317 7.19 -3.78 -13.41
C SER A 317 6.94 -4.91 -12.42
N ALA A 318 6.64 -6.12 -12.89
CA ALA A 318 6.41 -7.27 -12.02
C ALA A 318 7.19 -8.51 -12.46
N VAL A 319 7.72 -9.25 -11.48
CA VAL A 319 8.31 -10.60 -11.62
C VAL A 319 7.47 -11.57 -10.79
N ASP A 320 7.25 -12.76 -11.34
CA ASP A 320 6.65 -13.89 -10.67
C ASP A 320 7.24 -15.18 -11.25
N GLY A 321 7.61 -16.14 -10.39
CA GLY A 321 8.33 -17.35 -10.80
C GLY A 321 7.54 -18.30 -11.70
N ARG A 322 6.21 -18.15 -11.80
CA ARG A 322 5.35 -19.00 -12.65
C ARG A 322 4.30 -18.23 -13.46
N ALA A 323 4.05 -16.96 -13.17
CA ALA A 323 3.02 -16.24 -13.89
C ALA A 323 3.49 -15.90 -15.31
N ASN A 324 2.55 -15.93 -16.23
CA ASN A 324 2.76 -15.44 -17.59
C ASN A 324 1.61 -14.49 -17.92
N MET A 325 1.93 -13.24 -18.24
CA MET A 325 0.92 -12.19 -18.42
C MET A 325 -0.08 -12.51 -19.54
N GLU A 326 0.33 -13.27 -20.56
CA GLU A 326 -0.49 -13.58 -21.74
C GLU A 326 -1.29 -14.87 -21.57
N THR A 327 -0.72 -15.90 -20.94
CA THR A 327 -1.31 -17.25 -20.92
C THR A 327 -1.74 -17.73 -19.55
N SER A 328 -1.19 -17.19 -18.47
CA SER A 328 -1.43 -17.65 -17.10
C SER A 328 -1.12 -16.56 -16.06
N PRO A 329 -1.80 -15.40 -16.09
CA PRO A 329 -1.43 -14.24 -15.28
C PRO A 329 -1.63 -14.44 -13.78
N ARG A 330 -2.38 -15.48 -13.38
CA ARG A 330 -2.70 -15.80 -11.98
C ARG A 330 -1.97 -17.03 -11.42
N ARG A 331 -1.01 -17.60 -12.17
CA ARG A 331 -0.19 -18.72 -11.66
C ARG A 331 1.00 -18.18 -10.88
N SER A 332 0.78 -17.80 -9.62
CA SER A 332 1.84 -17.15 -8.83
C SER A 332 2.78 -18.15 -8.13
N SER A 333 4.09 -17.87 -8.15
CA SER A 333 5.09 -18.53 -7.31
C SER A 333 6.30 -17.64 -7.04
N LEU A 334 7.14 -18.05 -6.08
CA LEU A 334 8.39 -17.36 -5.80
C LEU A 334 9.43 -17.61 -6.91
N PRO A 335 10.33 -16.66 -7.17
CA PRO A 335 10.37 -15.32 -6.56
C PRO A 335 9.27 -14.41 -7.10
N THR A 336 8.85 -13.45 -6.30
CA THR A 336 8.02 -12.33 -6.77
C THR A 336 8.74 -11.01 -6.52
N ALA A 337 8.61 -10.05 -7.43
CA ALA A 337 9.13 -8.71 -7.21
C ALA A 337 8.30 -7.65 -7.94
N ASN A 338 8.28 -6.44 -7.42
CA ASN A 338 7.65 -5.30 -8.05
C ASN A 338 8.49 -4.03 -7.88
N ALA A 339 8.44 -3.16 -8.90
CA ALA A 339 9.09 -1.86 -8.86
C ALA A 339 8.20 -0.84 -9.57
N GLN A 340 7.97 0.30 -8.92
CA GLN A 340 7.04 1.33 -9.36
C GLN A 340 7.75 2.58 -9.84
N LEU A 341 7.12 3.27 -10.80
CA LEU A 341 7.38 4.66 -11.12
C LEU A 341 6.06 5.43 -11.23
N ILE A 342 6.12 6.76 -11.19
CA ILE A 342 4.97 7.64 -11.36
C ILE A 342 5.27 8.77 -12.34
N SER A 343 4.30 9.10 -13.20
CA SER A 343 4.40 10.19 -14.17
C SER A 343 4.34 11.58 -13.53
N ALA A 344 4.62 12.59 -14.34
CA ALA A 344 4.16 13.95 -14.08
C ALA A 344 2.63 14.05 -14.26
N PRO A 345 1.99 15.11 -13.73
CA PRO A 345 0.61 15.43 -14.07
C PRO A 345 0.48 15.69 -15.58
N ILE A 346 -0.36 14.92 -16.25
CA ILE A 346 -0.65 15.07 -17.69
C ILE A 346 -2.10 15.52 -17.87
N THR A 347 -2.31 16.63 -18.57
CA THR A 347 -3.65 17.13 -18.89
C THR A 347 -4.07 16.63 -20.27
N ILE A 348 -5.29 16.12 -20.39
CA ILE A 348 -5.88 15.71 -21.67
C ILE A 348 -6.80 16.84 -22.14
N GLN A 349 -6.65 17.30 -23.39
CA GLN A 349 -7.47 18.32 -24.04
C GLN A 349 -8.21 17.77 -25.25
#